data_AF-A0AAE9XS56-F1
#
_entry.id   AF-A0AAE9XS56-F1
#
_cell.length_a   1.000
_cell.length_b   1.000
_cell.length_c   1.000
_cell.angle_alpha   90.00
_cell.angle_beta   90.00
_cell.angle_gamma   90.00
#
_symmetry.space_group_name_H-M   'P 1'
#
loop_
_entity.id
_entity.type
_entity.pdbx_description
1 polymer ?
#
loop_
_entity_poly.entity_id
_entity_poly.type
_entity_poly.pdbx_seq_one_letter_code
_entity_poly.pdbx_strand_id
1 'polypeptide(L)'
;MANDYIKSFGFPRWGEYGRDKEAEPVRMCDYAGCSEKGSHPAPKSPSSPERWYFCREHAAEYNRNWNFFQGMSDEEARRYMHEDASSDAFSQANPFEWGGAVDEDGFTSAEARAFDTLEVDSDAGPEMIKKQYRKLAKVWHPDANPGDPEAAERFHAVQTAYETLRRKLDF
;
A
#
# COMPACT_ATOMS: atom_id res chain seq x y z
N MET A 1 -11.80 -4.75 39.70
CA MET A 1 -11.95 -3.48 38.95
C MET A 1 -10.57 -3.08 38.43
N ALA A 2 -10.51 -2.59 37.19
CA ALA A 2 -9.35 -2.49 36.27
C ALA A 2 -8.98 -3.83 35.59
N ASN A 3 -8.85 -3.95 34.25
CA ASN A 3 -8.59 -2.93 33.24
C ASN A 3 -9.22 -3.33 31.88
N ASP A 4 -10.41 -2.80 31.57
CA ASP A 4 -11.14 -2.95 30.29
C ASP A 4 -10.53 -2.10 29.15
N TYR A 5 -9.26 -1.66 29.31
CA TYR A 5 -8.60 -0.66 28.48
C TYR A 5 -7.74 -1.25 27.33
N ILE A 6 -7.65 -2.57 27.19
CA ILE A 6 -6.83 -3.20 26.14
C ILE A 6 -7.55 -3.25 24.77
N LYS A 7 -8.84 -2.86 24.70
CA LYS A 7 -9.66 -3.01 23.48
C LYS A 7 -9.62 -1.84 22.47
N SER A 8 -8.76 -0.83 22.65
CA SER A 8 -8.86 0.40 21.83
C SER A 8 -7.62 0.84 21.04
N PHE A 9 -6.47 0.16 21.14
CA PHE A 9 -5.24 0.55 20.41
C PHE A 9 -4.47 -0.62 19.76
N GLY A 10 -5.18 -1.63 19.27
CA GLY A 10 -4.62 -2.70 18.43
C GLY A 10 -5.13 -2.59 16.99
N PHE A 11 -4.22 -2.43 16.04
CA PHE A 11 -4.45 -2.62 14.60
C PHE A 11 -4.72 -4.11 14.31
N PRO A 12 -5.70 -4.53 13.48
CA PRO A 12 -6.56 -3.76 12.56
C PRO A 12 -7.97 -3.43 13.11
N ARG A 13 -8.49 -2.26 12.74
CA ARG A 13 -9.78 -1.68 13.20
C ARG A 13 -10.97 -2.15 12.37
N TRP A 14 -11.41 -3.40 12.51
CA TRP A 14 -12.76 -3.80 12.07
C TRP A 14 -13.70 -3.71 13.27
N GLY A 15 -14.83 -3.02 13.11
CA GLY A 15 -15.83 -2.88 14.16
C GLY A 15 -16.34 -4.24 14.68
N GLU A 16 -17.12 -4.19 15.76
CA GLU A 16 -17.78 -5.33 16.41
C GLU A 16 -18.24 -6.41 15.42
N TYR A 17 -17.70 -7.63 15.56
CA TYR A 17 -18.12 -8.79 14.78
C TYR A 17 -19.60 -9.08 15.10
N GLY A 18 -20.48 -8.89 14.12
CA GLY A 18 -21.90 -9.21 14.27
C GLY A 18 -22.88 -8.07 14.03
N ARG A 19 -22.46 -6.93 13.45
CA ARG A 19 -23.46 -6.06 12.83
C ARG A 19 -23.95 -6.73 11.55
N ASP A 20 -25.09 -7.42 11.64
CA ASP A 20 -25.82 -7.92 10.48
C ASP A 20 -26.07 -6.74 9.55
N LYS A 21 -25.28 -6.65 8.47
CA LYS A 21 -25.57 -5.71 7.39
C LYS A 21 -26.77 -6.32 6.67
N GLU A 22 -27.93 -5.70 6.82
CA GLU A 22 -29.09 -5.98 5.98
C GLU A 22 -28.64 -6.06 4.51
N ALA A 23 -29.08 -7.10 3.80
CA ALA A 23 -28.67 -7.31 2.43
C ALA A 23 -29.12 -6.11 1.57
N GLU A 24 -28.16 -5.32 1.08
CA GLU A 24 -28.48 -4.20 0.19
C GLU A 24 -29.22 -4.71 -1.05
N PRO A 25 -30.28 -4.01 -1.51
CA PRO A 25 -31.06 -4.44 -2.65
C PRO A 25 -30.19 -4.51 -3.90
N VAL A 26 -30.22 -5.65 -4.59
CA VAL A 26 -29.47 -5.86 -5.83
C VAL A 26 -30.07 -4.97 -6.92
N ARG A 27 -29.33 -3.94 -7.34
CA ARG A 27 -29.64 -3.14 -8.54
C ARG A 27 -29.28 -3.92 -9.80
N MET A 28 -30.13 -3.85 -10.81
CA MET A 28 -29.89 -4.45 -12.13
C MET A 28 -29.15 -3.46 -13.04
N CYS A 29 -28.52 -3.98 -14.08
CA CYS A 29 -27.86 -3.19 -15.11
C CYS A 29 -28.87 -2.30 -15.86
N ASP A 30 -28.56 -1.01 -16.01
CA ASP A 30 -29.39 -0.04 -16.72
C ASP A 30 -29.26 -0.13 -18.25
N TYR A 31 -28.38 -1.01 -18.77
CA TYR A 31 -28.21 -1.19 -20.21
C TYR A 31 -29.41 -1.92 -20.84
N ALA A 32 -29.90 -1.43 -21.98
CA ALA A 32 -31.09 -1.95 -22.64
C ALA A 32 -30.94 -3.45 -22.96
N GLY A 33 -31.82 -4.28 -22.38
CA GLY A 33 -31.83 -5.73 -22.60
C GLY A 33 -30.80 -6.53 -21.78
N CYS A 34 -30.06 -5.89 -20.87
CA CYS A 34 -29.15 -6.58 -19.95
C CYS A 34 -29.87 -6.97 -18.66
N SER A 35 -29.73 -8.22 -18.23
CA SER A 35 -30.29 -8.74 -16.96
C SER A 35 -29.23 -8.99 -15.88
N GLU A 36 -28.00 -8.55 -16.10
CA GLU A 36 -26.91 -8.71 -15.15
C GLU A 36 -26.98 -7.71 -13.99
N LYS A 37 -26.21 -7.98 -12.92
CA LYS A 37 -26.12 -7.10 -11.74
C LYS A 37 -25.40 -5.79 -12.08
N GLY A 38 -26.03 -4.66 -11.76
CA GLY A 38 -25.48 -3.31 -11.92
C GLY A 38 -24.58 -2.91 -10.76
N SER A 39 -23.37 -3.48 -10.67
CA SER A 39 -22.43 -3.20 -9.56
C SER A 39 -21.52 -2.00 -9.79
N HIS A 40 -21.46 -1.45 -11.01
CA HIS A 40 -20.52 -0.40 -11.38
C HIS A 40 -21.26 0.91 -11.68
N PRO A 41 -21.19 1.92 -10.80
CA PRO A 41 -21.81 3.21 -11.07
C PRO A 41 -21.00 4.00 -12.11
N ALA A 42 -21.69 4.63 -13.04
CA ALA A 42 -21.12 5.48 -14.08
C ALA A 42 -21.82 6.85 -14.13
N PRO A 43 -21.11 7.97 -14.31
CA PRO A 43 -21.70 9.31 -14.31
C PRO A 43 -22.60 9.50 -15.53
N LYS A 44 -23.82 10.04 -15.38
CA LYS A 44 -24.71 10.30 -16.54
C LYS A 44 -24.28 11.51 -17.37
N SER A 45 -23.80 12.55 -16.69
CA SER A 45 -23.19 13.74 -17.29
C SER A 45 -22.01 14.18 -16.42
N PRO A 46 -21.01 14.92 -16.96
CA PRO A 46 -19.87 15.38 -16.18
C PRO A 46 -20.25 16.24 -14.96
N SER A 47 -21.35 16.99 -15.07
CA SER A 47 -21.81 17.96 -14.07
C SER A 47 -23.01 17.50 -13.24
N SER A 48 -23.60 16.34 -13.53
CA SER A 48 -24.76 15.83 -12.78
C SER A 48 -24.32 14.84 -11.70
N PRO A 49 -24.90 14.90 -10.49
CA PRO A 49 -24.71 13.88 -9.47
C PRO A 49 -25.39 12.54 -9.82
N GLU A 50 -26.22 12.50 -10.86
CA GLU A 50 -26.90 11.29 -11.29
C GLU A 50 -25.95 10.24 -11.87
N ARG A 51 -26.24 8.97 -11.57
CA ARG A 51 -25.42 7.82 -11.98
C ARG A 51 -26.28 6.76 -12.68
N TRP A 52 -25.73 6.14 -13.72
CA TRP A 52 -26.15 4.85 -14.25
C TRP A 52 -25.47 3.73 -13.46
N TYR A 53 -26.08 2.55 -13.43
CA TYR A 53 -25.52 1.35 -12.82
C TYR A 53 -25.38 0.26 -13.89
N PHE A 54 -24.14 -0.09 -14.23
CA PHE A 54 -23.85 -1.07 -15.27
C PHE A 54 -23.23 -2.35 -14.68
N CYS A 55 -23.36 -3.45 -15.42
CA CYS A 55 -22.55 -4.63 -15.20
C CYS A 55 -21.09 -4.37 -15.62
N ARG A 56 -20.19 -5.31 -15.34
CA ARG A 56 -18.75 -5.16 -15.65
C ARG A 56 -18.50 -4.86 -17.13
N GLU A 57 -19.23 -5.51 -18.02
CA GLU A 57 -19.03 -5.40 -19.46
C GLU A 57 -19.52 -4.06 -20.00
N HIS A 58 -20.75 -3.68 -19.67
CA HIS A 58 -21.32 -2.39 -20.08
C HIS A 58 -20.64 -1.19 -19.41
N ALA A 59 -20.12 -1.33 -18.18
CA ALA A 59 -19.30 -0.28 -17.56
C ALA A 59 -18.01 -0.04 -18.34
N ALA A 60 -17.37 -1.10 -18.83
CA ALA A 60 -16.16 -0.98 -19.65
C ALA A 60 -16.45 -0.36 -21.02
N GLU A 61 -17.58 -0.69 -21.65
CA GLU A 61 -18.04 -0.04 -22.89
C GLU A 61 -18.35 1.44 -22.67
N TYR A 62 -19.10 1.75 -21.62
CA TYR A 62 -19.45 3.12 -21.24
C TYR A 62 -18.21 3.97 -21.02
N ASN A 63 -17.25 3.48 -20.22
CA ASN A 63 -16.02 4.21 -19.91
C ASN A 63 -15.14 4.44 -21.15
N ARG A 64 -15.09 3.47 -22.08
CA ARG A 64 -14.35 3.64 -23.35
C ARG A 64 -14.95 4.72 -24.24
N ASN A 65 -16.27 4.87 -24.22
CA ASN A 65 -16.97 5.86 -25.03
C ASN A 65 -17.24 7.18 -24.27
N TRP A 66 -16.87 7.25 -22.99
CA TRP A 66 -17.07 8.42 -22.17
C TRP A 66 -16.05 9.50 -22.51
N ASN A 67 -16.52 10.63 -23.01
CA ASN A 67 -15.69 11.81 -23.17
C ASN A 67 -16.16 12.85 -22.15
N PHE A 68 -15.34 13.06 -21.10
CA PHE A 68 -15.60 14.00 -20.02
C PHE A 68 -15.78 15.44 -20.51
N PHE A 69 -15.11 15.80 -21.61
CA PHE A 69 -15.17 17.13 -22.22
C PHE A 69 -16.30 17.27 -23.25
N GLN A 70 -17.25 16.34 -23.31
CA GLN A 70 -18.43 16.52 -24.18
C GLN A 70 -19.20 17.78 -23.75
N GLY A 71 -19.16 18.81 -24.61
CA GLY A 71 -19.81 20.10 -24.40
C GLY A 71 -18.89 21.22 -23.89
N MET A 72 -17.60 20.95 -23.68
CA MET A 72 -16.58 21.96 -23.35
C MET A 72 -15.79 22.34 -24.61
N SER A 73 -15.38 23.59 -24.77
CA SER A 73 -14.49 23.96 -25.88
C SER A 73 -13.09 23.41 -25.68
N ASP A 74 -12.34 23.24 -26.78
CA ASP A 74 -10.95 22.75 -26.76
C ASP A 74 -10.03 23.62 -25.87
N GLU A 75 -10.26 24.94 -25.85
CA GLU A 75 -9.50 25.87 -25.01
C GLU A 75 -9.83 25.71 -23.51
N GLU A 76 -11.10 25.52 -23.17
CA GLU A 76 -11.55 25.29 -21.79
C GLU A 76 -11.10 23.92 -21.28
N ALA A 77 -11.14 22.88 -22.12
CA ALA A 77 -10.62 21.56 -21.80
C ALA A 77 -9.12 21.60 -21.47
N ARG A 78 -8.33 22.34 -22.28
CA ARG A 78 -6.90 22.57 -22.00
C ARG A 78 -6.67 23.35 -20.70
N ARG A 79 -7.50 24.35 -20.42
CA ARG A 79 -7.42 25.13 -19.18
C ARG A 79 -7.67 24.26 -17.95
N TYR A 80 -8.71 23.43 -18.00
CA TYR A 80 -9.01 22.45 -16.94
C TYR A 80 -7.86 21.46 -16.75
N MET A 81 -7.31 20.92 -17.84
CA MET A 81 -6.14 20.04 -17.78
C MET A 81 -4.92 20.73 -17.16
N HIS A 82 -4.67 22.01 -17.48
CA HIS A 82 -3.53 22.77 -16.97
C HIS A 82 -3.72 23.22 -15.50
N GLU A 83 -4.96 23.46 -15.06
CA GLU A 83 -5.28 23.82 -13.68
C GLU A 83 -5.25 22.60 -12.75
N ASP A 84 -5.88 21.47 -13.11
CA ASP A 84 -5.77 20.22 -12.31
C ASP A 84 -4.36 19.62 -12.38
N ALA A 85 -3.61 19.80 -13.48
CA ALA A 85 -2.20 19.44 -13.54
C ALA A 85 -1.32 20.28 -12.60
N SER A 86 -1.79 21.45 -12.13
CA SER A 86 -1.10 22.19 -11.06
C SER A 86 -1.28 21.55 -9.68
N SER A 87 -2.18 20.56 -9.54
CA SER A 87 -2.00 19.49 -8.57
C SER A 87 -1.03 18.47 -9.17
N ASP A 88 0.24 18.85 -9.23
CA ASP A 88 1.39 18.09 -9.73
C ASP A 88 1.66 16.77 -8.95
N ALA A 89 0.67 16.23 -8.23
CA ALA A 89 0.82 15.06 -7.37
C ALA A 89 0.59 13.71 -8.08
N PHE A 90 -0.06 13.68 -9.26
CA PHE A 90 -0.46 12.40 -9.88
C PHE A 90 0.23 12.09 -11.21
N SER A 91 0.49 13.08 -12.07
CA SER A 91 1.13 12.86 -13.38
C SER A 91 2.65 12.80 -13.31
N GLN A 92 3.26 13.26 -12.22
CA GLN A 92 4.69 13.12 -11.94
C GLN A 92 5.03 11.84 -11.16
N ALA A 93 4.10 10.88 -11.03
CA ALA A 93 4.38 9.62 -10.37
C ALA A 93 5.41 8.80 -11.16
N ASN A 94 6.69 9.11 -10.95
CA ASN A 94 7.79 8.20 -11.21
C ASN A 94 7.50 6.91 -10.42
N PRO A 95 7.70 5.72 -11.01
CA PRO A 95 7.68 4.46 -10.25
C PRO A 95 8.65 4.46 -9.04
N PHE A 96 9.57 5.43 -9.01
CA PHE A 96 10.54 5.70 -7.93
C PHE A 96 10.03 6.63 -6.81
N GLU A 97 8.79 7.16 -6.86
CA GLU A 97 8.32 8.20 -5.92
C GLU A 97 7.31 7.70 -4.86
N TRP A 98 6.71 6.52 -5.06
CA TRP A 98 6.01 5.78 -3.99
C TRP A 98 6.91 4.73 -3.31
N GLY A 99 8.13 4.54 -3.82
CA GLY A 99 9.21 3.89 -3.07
C GLY A 99 9.84 4.97 -2.21
N GLY A 100 9.66 4.87 -0.89
CA GLY A 100 10.02 5.95 0.04
C GLY A 100 11.44 6.50 -0.18
N ALA A 101 11.64 7.77 0.21
CA ALA A 101 12.91 8.49 0.10
C ALA A 101 14.09 7.55 0.38
N VAL A 102 14.90 7.34 -0.65
CA VAL A 102 16.15 6.58 -0.55
C VAL A 102 17.27 7.55 -0.26
N ASP A 103 18.25 7.09 0.52
CA ASP A 103 19.48 7.84 0.77
C ASP A 103 20.33 7.91 -0.52
N GLU A 104 21.45 8.64 -0.48
CA GLU A 104 22.36 8.83 -1.63
C GLU A 104 22.81 7.49 -2.26
N ASP A 105 22.88 6.44 -1.44
CA ASP A 105 23.28 5.09 -1.82
C ASP A 105 22.13 4.20 -2.36
N GLY A 106 20.90 4.72 -2.45
CA GLY A 106 19.76 3.99 -3.01
C GLY A 106 19.08 2.98 -2.07
N PHE A 107 19.32 3.13 -0.76
CA PHE A 107 18.66 2.37 0.30
C PHE A 107 17.49 3.14 0.91
N THR A 108 16.40 2.44 1.22
CA THR A 108 15.33 3.03 2.02
C THR A 108 15.78 3.22 3.48
N SER A 109 15.15 4.13 4.22
CA SER A 109 15.45 4.32 5.66
C SER A 109 15.35 3.03 6.50
N ALA A 110 14.53 2.05 6.08
CA ALA A 110 14.43 0.75 6.73
C ALA A 110 15.63 -0.17 6.40
N GLU A 111 16.13 -0.10 5.17
CA GLU A 111 17.34 -0.82 4.73
C GLU A 111 18.60 -0.24 5.39
N ALA A 112 18.71 1.09 5.51
CA ALA A 112 19.81 1.75 6.22
C ALA A 112 19.90 1.27 7.69
N ARG A 113 18.76 1.26 8.41
CA ARG A 113 18.70 0.72 9.79
C ARG A 113 19.08 -0.76 9.89
N ALA A 114 18.93 -1.53 8.82
CA ALA A 114 19.31 -2.94 8.81
C ALA A 114 20.83 -3.10 8.81
N PHE A 115 21.57 -2.25 8.09
CA PHE A 115 23.04 -2.20 8.18
C PHE A 115 23.50 -1.81 9.59
N ASP A 116 22.88 -0.78 10.19
CA ASP A 116 23.17 -0.36 11.57
C ASP A 116 22.92 -1.49 12.59
N THR A 117 21.80 -2.20 12.46
CA THR A 117 21.41 -3.30 13.36
C THR A 117 22.41 -4.47 13.30
N LEU A 118 22.98 -4.72 12.12
CA LEU A 118 23.99 -5.75 11.93
C LEU A 118 25.40 -5.25 12.26
N GLU A 119 25.59 -3.96 12.59
CA GLU A 119 26.90 -3.36 12.83
C GLU A 119 27.85 -3.53 11.63
N VAL A 120 27.31 -3.36 10.42
CA VAL A 120 28.07 -3.37 9.17
C VAL A 120 27.93 -2.04 8.45
N ASP A 121 28.92 -1.71 7.65
CA ASP A 121 28.89 -0.53 6.79
C ASP A 121 27.84 -0.68 5.67
N SER A 122 27.32 0.43 5.15
CA SER A 122 26.38 0.43 4.02
C SER A 122 27.05 -0.08 2.73
N ASP A 123 28.38 -0.01 2.63
CA ASP A 123 29.17 -0.56 1.52
C ASP A 123 29.50 -2.06 1.67
N ALA A 124 29.05 -2.72 2.75
CA ALA A 124 29.45 -4.07 3.09
C ALA A 124 28.94 -5.12 2.09
N GLY A 125 29.86 -5.91 1.54
CA GLY A 125 29.54 -7.03 0.66
C GLY A 125 28.79 -8.19 1.37
N PRO A 126 28.12 -9.07 0.61
CA PRO A 126 27.25 -10.13 1.13
C PRO A 126 27.95 -11.12 2.06
N GLU A 127 29.24 -11.39 1.83
CA GLU A 127 30.05 -12.25 2.69
C GLU A 127 30.23 -11.68 4.10
N MET A 128 30.40 -10.36 4.20
CA MET A 128 30.53 -9.67 5.49
C MET A 128 29.21 -9.66 6.25
N ILE A 129 28.10 -9.42 5.56
CA ILE A 129 26.75 -9.47 6.14
C ILE A 129 26.47 -10.87 6.70
N LYS A 130 26.75 -11.94 5.94
CA LYS A 130 26.57 -13.33 6.39
C LYS A 130 27.45 -13.66 7.60
N LYS A 131 28.71 -13.20 7.60
CA LYS A 131 29.66 -13.43 8.70
C LYS A 131 29.19 -12.76 9.99
N GLN A 132 28.75 -11.51 9.90
CA GLN A 132 28.34 -10.73 11.05
C GLN A 132 26.99 -11.21 11.61
N TYR A 133 26.03 -11.56 10.74
CA TYR A 133 24.80 -12.23 11.15
C TYR A 133 25.08 -13.49 11.97
N ARG A 134 25.97 -14.38 11.52
CA ARG A 134 26.32 -15.61 12.27
C ARG A 134 26.93 -15.31 13.64
N LYS A 135 27.72 -14.25 13.74
CA LYS A 135 28.34 -13.81 15.00
C LYS A 135 27.28 -13.31 15.97
N LEU A 136 26.40 -12.41 15.54
CA LEU A 136 25.31 -11.86 16.36
C LEU A 136 24.28 -12.93 16.74
N ALA A 137 23.91 -13.80 15.79
CA ALA A 137 23.00 -14.90 16.03
C ALA A 137 23.52 -15.86 17.12
N LYS A 138 24.83 -16.11 17.18
CA LYS A 138 25.44 -16.94 18.22
C LYS A 138 25.43 -16.27 19.60
N VAL A 139 25.59 -14.94 19.64
CA VAL A 139 25.59 -14.16 20.90
C VAL A 139 24.18 -14.08 21.47
N TRP A 140 23.19 -13.80 20.63
CA TRP A 140 21.80 -13.56 21.05
C TRP A 140 20.88 -14.78 20.90
N HIS A 141 21.42 -15.97 20.61
CA HIS A 141 20.61 -17.17 20.42
C HIS A 141 19.77 -17.49 21.68
N PRO A 142 18.49 -17.87 21.54
CA PRO A 142 17.66 -18.26 22.69
C PRO A 142 18.25 -19.44 23.48
N ASP A 143 18.94 -20.38 22.81
CA ASP A 143 19.63 -21.49 23.50
C ASP A 143 20.79 -21.02 24.39
N ALA A 144 21.47 -19.94 24.00
CA ALA A 144 22.58 -19.37 24.78
C ALA A 144 22.07 -18.48 25.91
N ASN A 145 20.90 -17.84 25.74
CA ASN A 145 20.28 -16.92 26.69
C ASN A 145 18.82 -17.34 26.99
N PRO A 146 18.61 -18.45 27.71
CA PRO A 146 17.27 -18.94 27.99
C PRO A 146 16.53 -18.00 28.94
N GLY A 147 15.37 -17.51 28.52
CA GLY A 147 14.47 -16.71 29.36
C GLY A 147 14.80 -15.22 29.46
N ASP A 148 15.75 -14.72 28.67
CA ASP A 148 16.04 -13.29 28.56
C ASP A 148 15.19 -12.64 27.46
N PRO A 149 14.23 -11.76 27.79
CA PRO A 149 13.42 -11.07 26.80
C PRO A 149 14.23 -10.11 25.92
N GLU A 150 15.31 -9.51 26.44
CA GLU A 150 16.13 -8.55 25.68
C GLU A 150 16.92 -9.27 24.57
N ALA A 151 17.50 -10.42 24.89
CA ALA A 151 18.18 -11.26 23.90
C ALA A 151 17.25 -11.71 22.77
N ALA A 152 15.99 -12.05 23.09
CA ALA A 152 14.98 -12.44 22.11
C ALA A 152 14.61 -11.28 21.16
N GLU A 153 14.42 -10.07 21.69
CA GLU A 153 14.15 -8.86 20.90
C GLU A 153 15.33 -8.53 19.97
N ARG A 154 16.57 -8.57 20.49
CA ARG A 154 17.79 -8.33 19.71
C ARG A 154 17.97 -9.36 18.61
N PHE A 155 17.72 -10.64 18.89
CA PHE A 155 17.81 -11.69 17.90
C PHE A 155 16.79 -11.51 16.76
N HIS A 156 15.54 -11.18 17.10
CA HIS A 156 14.50 -10.88 16.11
C HIS A 156 14.86 -9.67 15.23
N ALA A 157 15.43 -8.61 15.82
CA ALA A 157 15.89 -7.44 15.07
C ALA A 157 17.01 -7.81 14.08
N VAL A 158 17.99 -8.60 14.52
CA VAL A 158 19.10 -9.11 13.68
C VAL A 158 18.60 -9.99 12.54
N GLN A 159 17.62 -10.86 12.79
CA GLN A 159 16.99 -11.69 11.75
C GLN A 159 16.26 -10.84 10.71
N THR A 160 15.42 -9.91 11.17
CA THR A 160 14.65 -9.00 10.31
C THR A 160 15.58 -8.17 9.42
N ALA A 161 16.66 -7.63 10.00
CA ALA A 161 17.67 -6.88 9.29
C ALA A 161 18.37 -7.73 8.21
N TYR A 162 18.79 -8.95 8.54
CA TYR A 162 19.42 -9.87 7.59
C TYR A 162 18.50 -10.21 6.42
N GLU A 163 17.22 -10.53 6.68
CA GLU A 163 16.25 -10.85 5.63
C GLU A 163 15.99 -9.66 4.68
N THR A 164 15.95 -8.45 5.24
CA THR A 164 15.77 -7.22 4.47
C THR A 164 16.93 -7.00 3.49
N LEU A 165 18.16 -7.09 3.99
CA LEU A 165 19.36 -6.92 3.16
C LEU A 165 19.53 -8.05 2.15
N ARG A 166 19.23 -9.29 2.57
CA ARG A 166 19.27 -10.46 1.69
C ARG A 166 18.31 -10.31 0.50
N ARG A 167 17.10 -9.79 0.73
CA ARG A 167 16.11 -9.53 -0.33
C ARG A 167 16.55 -8.38 -1.25
N LYS A 168 17.16 -7.33 -0.70
CA LYS A 168 17.60 -6.15 -1.46
C LYS A 168 18.82 -6.43 -2.34
N LEU A 169 19.78 -7.19 -1.83
CA LEU A 169 21.06 -7.49 -2.48
C LEU A 169 21.10 -8.86 -3.17
N ASP A 170 19.99 -9.60 -3.15
CA ASP A 170 19.75 -10.89 -3.84
C ASP A 170 20.83 -11.96 -3.60
N PHE A 171 21.00 -12.42 -2.33
CA PHE A 171 22.03 -13.41 -1.94
C PHE A 171 21.64 -14.51 -0.94
#